data_AF-A0A3P5X2V4-F1
#
_entry.id   AF-A0A3P5X2V4-F1
#
_cell.length_a   1.000
_cell.length_b   1.000
_cell.length_c   1.000
_cell.angle_alpha   90.00
_cell.angle_beta   90.00
_cell.angle_gamma   90.00
#
_symmetry.space_group_name_H-M   'P 1'
#
loop_
_entity.id
_entity.type
_entity.pdbx_description
1 polymer ?
#
loop_
_entity_poly.entity_id
_entity_poly.type
_entity_poly.pdbx_seq_one_letter_code
_entity_poly.pdbx_strand_id
1 'polypeptide(L)' 'MDRFVEFINSADENIGAEIISPSSTFHVPFLPEPLQDLSGYLKIIRILRHAFPDVQWSHH' A
#
# COMPACT_ATOMS: atom_id res chain seq x y z
N MET A 1 -9.58 0.03 -10.80
CA MET A 1 -8.17 0.41 -10.66
C MET A 1 -8.02 1.76 -9.99
N ASP A 2 -8.86 2.74 -10.34
CA ASP A 2 -8.82 4.09 -9.75
C ASP A 2 -8.86 4.13 -8.23
N ARG A 3 -9.73 3.32 -7.59
CA ARG A 3 -9.78 3.24 -6.12
C ARG A 3 -8.49 2.75 -5.48
N PHE A 4 -7.75 1.86 -6.15
CA PHE A 4 -6.45 1.42 -5.65
C PHE A 4 -5.40 2.52 -5.79
N VAL A 5 -5.39 3.24 -6.91
CA VAL A 5 -4.50 4.40 -7.11
C VAL A 5 -4.80 5.50 -6.08
N GLU A 6 -6.08 5.76 -5.82
CA GLU A 6 -6.52 6.68 -4.76
C GLU A 6 -6.04 6.23 -3.38
N PHE A 7 -6.19 4.95 -3.05
CA PHE A 7 -5.70 4.38 -1.79
C PHE A 7 -4.18 4.54 -1.63
N ILE A 8 -3.37 4.15 -2.62
CA ILE A 8 -1.90 4.20 -2.48
C ILE A 8 -1.38 5.65 -2.43
N ASN A 9 -2.07 6.59 -3.09
CA ASN A 9 -1.73 8.01 -3.05
C ASN A 9 -2.18 8.70 -1.75
N SER A 10 -3.31 8.32 -1.17
CA SER A 10 -3.84 8.93 0.06
C SER A 10 -3.36 8.24 1.35
N ALA A 11 -3.12 6.93 1.29
CA ALA A 11 -3.05 6.03 2.45
C ALA A 11 -4.32 6.05 3.34
N ASP A 12 -5.49 6.37 2.77
CA ASP A 12 -6.76 6.32 3.52
C ASP A 12 -7.13 4.87 3.87
N GLU A 13 -7.14 4.56 5.16
CA GLU A 13 -7.42 3.21 5.65
C GLU A 13 -8.84 2.75 5.33
N ASN A 14 -9.81 3.66 5.20
CA ASN A 14 -11.19 3.29 4.85
C ASN A 14 -11.25 2.75 3.41
N ILE A 15 -10.59 3.44 2.48
CA ILE A 15 -10.48 2.97 1.09
C ILE A 15 -9.69 1.65 1.05
N GLY A 16 -8.61 1.56 1.83
CA GLY A 16 -7.83 0.34 1.96
C GLY A 16 -8.65 -0.86 2.46
N ALA A 17 -9.51 -0.66 3.47
CA ALA A 17 -10.36 -1.71 4.04
C ALA A 17 -11.44 -2.21 3.05
N GLU A 18 -11.87 -1.37 2.12
CA GLU A 18 -12.81 -1.76 1.06
C GLU A 18 -12.16 -2.67 0.01
N ILE A 19 -10.86 -2.51 -0.26
CA ILE A 19 -10.21 -3.10 -1.45
C ILE A 19 -9.12 -4.14 -1.14
N ILE A 20 -8.58 -4.17 0.09
CA ILE A 20 -7.57 -5.14 0.54
C ILE A 20 -8.28 -6.27 1.28
N SER A 21 -8.06 -7.52 0.86
CA SER A 21 -8.55 -8.67 1.62
C SER A 21 -7.80 -8.79 2.96
N PRO A 22 -8.48 -9.12 4.07
CA PRO A 22 -7.81 -9.47 5.33
C PRO A 22 -6.84 -10.66 5.21
N SER A 23 -6.97 -11.47 4.16
CA SER A 23 -6.08 -12.59 3.85
C SER A 23 -5.01 -12.27 2.80
N SER A 24 -4.85 -11.00 2.42
CA SER A 24 -3.85 -10.58 1.45
C SER A 24 -2.44 -10.70 2.01
N THR A 25 -1.51 -11.17 1.18
CA THR A 25 -0.09 -11.31 1.49
C THR A 25 0.72 -10.50 0.48
N PHE A 26 1.62 -9.65 0.95
CA PHE A 26 2.44 -8.76 0.14
C PHE A 26 3.93 -9.10 0.30
N HIS A 27 4.54 -9.50 -0.81
CA HIS A 27 5.97 -9.76 -0.89
C HIS A 27 6.71 -8.49 -1.29
N VAL A 28 7.64 -8.04 -0.45
CA VAL A 28 8.41 -6.81 -0.66
C VAL A 28 9.88 -7.18 -0.84
N PRO A 29 10.57 -6.70 -1.91
CA PRO A 29 11.91 -7.18 -2.27
C PRO A 29 12.98 -7.07 -1.18
N PHE A 30 12.82 -6.13 -0.24
CA PHE A 30 13.80 -5.85 0.81
C PHE A 30 13.38 -6.36 2.20
N LEU A 31 12.27 -7.10 2.31
CA LEU A 31 11.84 -7.74 3.56
C LEU A 31 11.92 -9.27 3.40
N PRO A 32 12.48 -9.99 4.38
CA PRO A 32 12.56 -11.45 4.33
C PRO A 32 11.21 -12.12 4.57
N GLU A 33 10.35 -11.51 5.39
CA GLU A 33 9.00 -12.00 5.68
C GLU A 33 7.96 -11.16 4.92
N PRO A 34 6.90 -11.79 4.39
CA PRO A 34 5.84 -11.06 3.71
C PRO A 34 4.99 -10.29 4.72
N LEU A 35 4.44 -9.17 4.26
CA LEU A 35 3.50 -8.36 5.03
C LEU A 35 2.08 -8.85 4.80
N GLN A 36 1.25 -8.81 5.83
CA GLN A 36 -0.14 -9.29 5.76
C GLN A 36 -1.11 -8.13 5.80
N ASP A 37 -2.29 -8.32 5.20
CA ASP A 37 -3.46 -7.46 5.33
C ASP A 37 -3.23 -5.96 5.01
N LEU A 38 -4.21 -5.13 5.35
CA LEU A 38 -4.16 -3.68 5.13
C LEU A 38 -3.01 -3.02 5.89
N SER A 39 -2.74 -3.44 7.13
CA SER A 39 -1.67 -2.88 7.96
C SER A 39 -0.31 -3.11 7.32
N GLY A 40 -0.10 -4.29 6.71
CA GLY A 40 1.07 -4.60 5.91
C GLY A 40 1.22 -3.68 4.72
N TYR A 41 0.14 -3.42 3.98
CA TYR A 41 0.20 -2.51 2.84
C TYR A 41 0.50 -1.06 3.25
N LEU A 42 -0.12 -0.56 4.33
CA LEU A 42 0.15 0.78 4.86
C LEU A 42 1.63 0.93 5.28
N LYS A 43 2.24 -0.13 5.81
CA LYS A 43 3.68 -0.15 6.10
C LYS A 43 4.52 0.00 4.83
N ILE A 44 4.13 -0.62 3.71
CA ILE A 44 4.81 -0.43 2.41
C ILE A 44 4.75 1.03 1.99
N ILE A 45 3.55 1.64 2.03
CA ILE A 45 3.36 3.06 1.67
C ILE A 45 4.25 3.96 2.54
N ARG A 46 4.29 3.71 3.85
CA ARG A 46 5.15 4.47 4.78
C ARG A 46 6.64 4.35 4.45
N ILE A 47 7.12 3.16 4.11
CA ILE A 47 8.51 2.93 3.73
C ILE A 47 8.84 3.70 2.44
N LEU A 48 7.97 3.62 1.43
CA LEU A 48 8.17 4.31 0.16
C LEU A 48 8.17 5.84 0.33
N ARG A 49 7.23 6.39 1.11
CA ARG A 49 7.19 7.84 1.41
C ARG A 49 8.36 8.31 2.29
N HIS A 50 8.93 7.45 3.12
CA HIS A 50 10.14 7.78 3.86
C HIS A 50 11.35 7.96 2.93
N ALA A 51 11.47 7.11 1.90
CA ALA A 51 12.54 7.20 0.90
C ALA A 51 12.28 8.28 -0.17
N PHE A 52 11.01 8.45 -0.56
CA PHE A 52 10.56 9.34 -1.63
C PHE A 52 9.32 10.11 -1.16
N PRO A 53 9.48 11.27 -0.49
CA PRO A 53 8.37 12.00 0.15
C PRO A 53 7.23 12.36 -0.80
N ASP A 54 7.55 12.67 -2.06
CA ASP A 54 6.60 13.15 -3.07
C ASP A 54 6.12 12.05 -4.02
N VAL A 55 6.32 10.77 -3.68
CA VAL A 55 5.89 9.65 -4.53
C VAL A 55 4.37 9.67 -4.74
N GLN A 56 3.96 9.60 -6.01
CA GLN A 56 2.57 9.50 -6.45
C GLN A 56 2.49 8.49 -7.59
N TRP A 57 1.45 7.69 -7.58
CA TRP A 57 1.13 6.73 -8.64
C TRP A 57 0.11 7.32 -9.58
N SER A 58 0.29 7.05 -10.86
CA SER A 58 -0.67 7.35 -11.92
C SER A 58 -0.91 6.09 -12.74
N HIS A 59 -2.12 5.96 -13.29
CA HIS A 59 -2.42 4.97 -14.32
C HIS A 59 -2.19 5.62 -15.68
N HIS A 60 -1.56 4.90 -16.62
CA HIS A 60 -1.37 5.32 -18.00
C HIS A 60 -2.14 4.43 -18.97
#